data_AF-A0ABD3ETH7-F1
#
_entry.id   AF-A0ABD3ETH7-F1
#
_cell.length_a   1.000
_cell.length_b   1.000
_cell.length_c   1.000
_cell.angle_alpha   90.00
_cell.angle_beta   90.00
_cell.angle_gamma   90.00
#
_symmetry.space_group_name_H-M   'P 1'
#
loop_
_entity.id
_entity.type
_entity.pdbx_description
1 polymer ?
#
loop_
_entity_poly.entity_id
_entity_poly.type
_entity_poly.pdbx_seq_one_letter_code
_entity_poly.pdbx_strand_id
1 'polypeptide(L)'
;MKISCDKVSKNVFAAICSTVQSNLTSIAFDIDDSVGSETWPWLVYAVCSDRSVQTSLTIQGATLTAYDVSTVADTLRYNYSQAGMELLPITHTVSEFGFVDILEGTAVWPIDFEEGEGAALVMSSFQRCRAWFMGDYLVEVLVPEFGRCRTRIGDGVSEISRDLDDQNTRVSNELSKLRLHFTSIDSGLSVVHLLELIGKNLRSLDLSIPDHSNDIILDLSVLAAVCPKLELLEIRHFGVVVTVHNEALHLWPIKALTIEDKGR
;
A
#
# COMPACT_ATOMS: atom_id res chain seq x y z
N MET A 1 5.15 -15.04 -7.47
CA MET A 1 5.27 -15.40 -6.04
C MET A 1 3.89 -15.30 -5.44
N LYS A 2 3.40 -16.30 -4.70
CA LYS A 2 2.14 -16.24 -3.93
C LYS A 2 2.55 -16.17 -2.46
N ILE A 3 2.11 -15.13 -1.75
CA ILE A 3 2.39 -14.94 -0.32
C ILE A 3 1.06 -15.05 0.42
N SER A 4 0.85 -16.17 1.10
CA SER A 4 -0.22 -16.31 2.09
C SER A 4 0.36 -15.81 3.41
N CYS A 5 -0.27 -14.76 3.96
CA CYS A 5 0.17 -14.08 5.17
C CYS A 5 -0.66 -14.47 6.38
N ASP A 6 -1.13 -15.72 6.43
CA ASP A 6 -1.98 -16.20 7.51
C ASP A 6 -1.21 -16.10 8.83
N LYS A 7 -1.65 -15.22 9.74
CA LYS A 7 -1.07 -14.99 11.08
C LYS A 7 0.35 -14.40 11.11
N VAL A 8 0.78 -13.73 10.06
CA VAL A 8 2.09 -13.06 10.02
C VAL A 8 2.06 -11.79 10.89
N SER A 9 3.11 -11.56 11.70
CA SER A 9 3.21 -10.32 12.48
C SER A 9 3.33 -9.09 11.57
N LYS A 10 2.94 -7.93 12.09
CA LYS A 10 2.94 -6.67 11.33
C LYS A 10 4.33 -6.33 10.78
N ASN A 11 5.39 -6.52 11.54
CA ASN A 11 6.75 -6.26 11.06
C ASN A 11 7.22 -7.27 10.04
N VAL A 12 6.84 -8.55 10.15
CA VAL A 12 7.16 -9.52 9.09
C VAL A 12 6.40 -9.17 7.81
N PHE A 13 5.17 -8.69 7.91
CA PHE A 13 4.43 -8.19 6.74
C PHE A 13 5.10 -6.95 6.11
N ALA A 14 5.53 -6.00 6.93
CA ALA A 14 6.31 -4.84 6.49
C ALA A 14 7.64 -5.27 5.83
N ALA A 15 8.33 -6.26 6.40
CA ALA A 15 9.54 -6.85 5.85
C ALA A 15 9.29 -7.42 4.46
N ILE A 16 8.26 -8.26 4.31
CA ILE A 16 7.85 -8.80 3.01
C ILE A 16 7.57 -7.67 2.01
N CYS A 17 6.77 -6.67 2.39
CA CYS A 17 6.43 -5.54 1.52
C CYS A 17 7.66 -4.72 1.12
N SER A 18 8.61 -4.51 2.02
CA SER A 18 9.87 -3.83 1.74
C SER A 18 10.79 -4.63 0.81
N THR A 19 10.90 -5.95 1.00
CA THR A 19 11.64 -6.84 0.08
C THR A 19 11.01 -6.89 -1.30
N VAL A 20 9.67 -6.93 -1.33
CA VAL A 20 8.90 -6.88 -2.57
C VAL A 20 9.22 -5.59 -3.33
N GLN A 21 9.20 -4.46 -2.63
CA GLN A 21 9.56 -3.17 -3.16
C GLN A 21 11.02 -3.12 -3.62
N SER A 22 11.95 -3.90 -3.05
CA SER A 22 13.37 -3.83 -3.39
C SER A 22 13.80 -4.80 -4.49
N ASN A 23 13.15 -5.95 -4.70
CA ASN A 23 13.78 -7.05 -5.46
C ASN A 23 12.92 -7.70 -6.57
N LEU A 24 11.63 -7.38 -6.70
CA LEU A 24 10.75 -8.19 -7.56
C LEU A 24 10.26 -7.47 -8.83
N THR A 25 10.17 -8.25 -9.92
CA THR A 25 9.66 -7.85 -11.25
C THR A 25 8.23 -8.33 -11.52
N SER A 26 7.67 -9.18 -10.68
CA SER A 26 6.25 -9.54 -10.75
C SER A 26 5.82 -10.11 -9.41
N ILE A 27 4.80 -9.50 -8.83
CA ILE A 27 4.29 -9.87 -7.52
C ILE A 27 2.81 -10.17 -7.69
N ALA A 28 2.36 -11.21 -7.00
CA ALA A 28 0.96 -11.53 -6.80
C ALA A 28 0.80 -11.82 -5.30
N PHE A 29 0.31 -10.84 -4.56
CA PHE A 29 -0.19 -11.15 -3.23
C PHE A 29 -1.49 -11.95 -3.42
N ASP A 30 -1.68 -12.96 -2.57
CA ASP A 30 -2.92 -13.71 -2.46
C ASP A 30 -3.10 -13.95 -0.97
N ILE A 31 -3.75 -12.99 -0.34
CA ILE A 31 -3.95 -12.96 1.10
C ILE A 31 -5.31 -13.58 1.36
N ASP A 32 -5.33 -14.72 2.06
CA ASP A 32 -6.56 -15.47 2.36
C ASP A 32 -7.24 -15.00 3.67
N ASP A 33 -6.60 -14.13 4.44
CA ASP A 33 -7.07 -13.58 5.73
C ASP A 33 -7.56 -12.12 5.63
N SER A 34 -8.24 -11.64 6.68
CA SER A 34 -8.77 -10.27 6.72
C SER A 34 -7.66 -9.21 6.64
N VAL A 35 -7.51 -8.57 5.47
CA VAL A 35 -6.68 -7.36 5.32
C VAL A 35 -7.36 -6.23 6.07
N GLY A 36 -6.77 -5.86 7.20
CA GLY A 36 -7.23 -4.77 8.08
C GLY A 36 -6.53 -3.44 7.81
N SER A 37 -6.81 -2.47 8.67
CA SER A 37 -6.40 -1.07 8.53
C SER A 37 -4.90 -0.84 8.48
N GLU A 38 -4.12 -1.72 9.07
CA GLU A 38 -2.66 -1.59 9.10
C GLU A 38 -1.96 -2.26 7.92
N THR A 39 -2.65 -3.14 7.19
CA THR A 39 -2.07 -3.92 6.10
C THR A 39 -2.11 -3.14 4.78
N TRP A 40 -3.16 -2.35 4.57
CA TRP A 40 -3.36 -1.54 3.36
C TRP A 40 -2.20 -0.59 3.03
N PRO A 41 -1.71 0.23 3.98
CA PRO A 41 -0.50 1.03 3.83
C PRO A 41 0.69 0.24 3.27
N TRP A 42 1.00 -0.91 3.85
CA TRP A 42 2.14 -1.73 3.45
C TRP A 42 1.97 -2.34 2.06
N LEU A 43 0.76 -2.79 1.73
CA LEU A 43 0.46 -3.31 0.40
C LEU A 43 0.67 -2.25 -0.67
N VAL A 44 0.13 -1.06 -0.45
CA VAL A 44 0.24 0.03 -1.41
C VAL A 44 1.68 0.53 -1.51
N TYR A 45 2.43 0.59 -0.40
CA TYR A 45 3.87 0.82 -0.44
C TYR A 45 4.57 -0.22 -1.34
N ALA A 46 4.29 -1.51 -1.16
CA ALA A 46 4.90 -2.57 -1.95
C ALA A 46 4.62 -2.46 -3.46
N VAL A 47 3.40 -2.04 -3.85
CA VAL A 47 2.96 -2.07 -5.26
C VAL A 47 3.07 -0.74 -6.00
N CYS A 48 3.07 0.39 -5.29
CA CYS A 48 3.02 1.73 -5.88
C CYS A 48 4.31 2.55 -5.66
N SER A 49 5.28 2.07 -4.90
CA SER A 49 6.58 2.73 -4.75
C SER A 49 7.41 2.62 -6.04
N ASP A 50 8.05 3.74 -6.40
CA ASP A 50 8.79 4.07 -7.63
C ASP A 50 9.45 2.88 -8.39
N ARG A 51 8.63 2.17 -9.19
CA ARG A 51 9.08 1.14 -10.14
C ARG A 51 8.27 1.17 -11.41
N SER A 52 8.94 0.79 -12.50
CA SER A 52 8.44 0.72 -13.86
C SER A 52 7.92 -0.68 -14.24
N VAL A 53 7.61 -1.52 -13.25
CA VAL A 53 7.22 -2.91 -13.50
C VAL A 53 5.75 -3.14 -13.20
N GLN A 54 5.09 -3.78 -14.15
CA GLN A 54 3.68 -4.10 -14.09
C GLN A 54 3.36 -5.05 -12.94
N THR A 55 2.58 -4.58 -11.96
CA THR A 55 2.19 -5.37 -10.78
C THR A 55 0.75 -5.88 -10.87
N SER A 56 0.50 -7.00 -10.16
CA SER A 56 -0.83 -7.59 -9.99
C SER A 56 -1.08 -7.82 -8.50
N LEU A 57 -2.24 -7.42 -8.01
CA LEU A 57 -2.60 -7.57 -6.60
C LEU A 57 -3.90 -8.37 -6.51
N THR A 58 -3.90 -9.46 -5.74
CA THR A 58 -5.12 -10.20 -5.38
C THR A 58 -5.23 -10.22 -3.87
N ILE A 59 -6.37 -9.75 -3.35
CA ILE A 59 -6.64 -9.77 -1.92
C ILE A 59 -7.95 -10.49 -1.74
N GLN A 60 -7.92 -11.55 -0.94
CA GLN A 60 -9.13 -12.18 -0.42
C GLN A 60 -9.34 -11.69 1.00
N GLY A 61 -10.59 -11.71 1.46
CA GLY A 61 -10.90 -11.31 2.82
C GLY A 61 -10.82 -9.81 3.13
N ALA A 62 -10.68 -8.93 2.15
CA ALA A 62 -10.36 -7.51 2.40
C ALA A 62 -11.42 -6.78 3.24
N THR A 63 -10.98 -6.02 4.25
CA THR A 63 -11.84 -5.02 4.90
C THR A 63 -11.44 -3.64 4.40
N LEU A 64 -12.40 -2.76 4.11
CA LEU A 64 -12.08 -1.42 3.61
C LEU A 64 -12.97 -0.35 4.25
N THR A 65 -12.33 0.51 5.05
CA THR A 65 -12.94 1.63 5.73
C THR A 65 -12.46 2.97 5.16
N ALA A 66 -13.15 4.05 5.50
CA ALA A 66 -12.67 5.40 5.15
C ALA A 66 -11.31 5.73 5.79
N TYR A 67 -11.05 5.19 6.99
CA TYR A 67 -9.77 5.31 7.67
C TYR A 67 -8.64 4.65 6.86
N ASP A 68 -8.89 3.46 6.33
CA ASP A 68 -7.90 2.72 5.53
C ASP A 68 -7.53 3.48 4.24
N VAL A 69 -8.51 4.11 3.61
CA VAL A 69 -8.25 4.97 2.44
C VAL A 69 -7.35 6.15 2.82
N SER A 70 -7.58 6.77 4.00
CA SER A 70 -6.74 7.88 4.45
C SER A 70 -5.30 7.46 4.73
N THR A 71 -5.09 6.30 5.37
CA THR A 71 -3.74 5.79 5.64
C THR A 71 -3.02 5.36 4.36
N VAL A 72 -3.74 4.86 3.36
CA VAL A 72 -3.20 4.64 2.01
C VAL A 72 -2.76 5.94 1.36
N ALA A 73 -3.59 6.98 1.42
CA ALA A 73 -3.25 8.29 0.85
C ALA A 73 -1.98 8.88 1.50
N ASP A 74 -1.88 8.82 2.83
CA ASP A 74 -0.69 9.26 3.55
C ASP A 74 0.54 8.43 3.18
N THR A 75 0.38 7.11 3.06
CA THR A 75 1.48 6.22 2.67
C THR A 75 2.00 6.52 1.28
N LEU A 76 1.11 6.81 0.33
CA LEU A 76 1.47 7.23 -1.02
C LEU A 76 2.16 8.60 -1.03
N ARG A 77 1.66 9.54 -0.24
CA ARG A 77 2.24 10.88 -0.11
C ARG A 77 3.67 10.83 0.43
N TYR A 78 3.89 10.11 1.52
CA TYR A 78 5.19 10.03 2.19
C TYR A 78 6.05 8.88 1.68
N ASN A 79 5.56 8.06 0.76
CA ASN A 79 6.20 6.81 0.33
C ASN A 79 6.75 6.02 1.54
N TYR A 80 5.95 5.93 2.60
CA TYR A 80 6.29 5.32 3.89
C TYR A 80 5.01 4.98 4.65
N SER A 81 4.87 3.74 5.12
CA SER A 81 3.71 3.33 5.90
C SER A 81 3.86 3.76 7.35
N GLN A 82 2.91 4.57 7.84
CA GLN A 82 2.82 4.97 9.25
C GLN A 82 1.92 4.04 10.08
N ALA A 83 1.49 2.91 9.52
CA ALA A 83 0.60 1.99 10.19
C ALA A 83 1.17 1.51 11.55
N GLY A 84 0.37 1.64 12.61
CA GLY A 84 0.75 1.22 13.96
C GLY A 84 1.77 2.15 14.63
N MET A 85 2.03 3.35 14.10
CA MET A 85 2.78 4.37 14.82
C MET A 85 1.88 5.00 15.88
N GLU A 86 2.17 4.75 17.15
CA GLU A 86 1.65 5.57 18.24
C GLU A 86 2.17 6.99 18.01
N LEU A 87 1.26 7.93 17.80
CA LEU A 87 1.55 9.35 17.66
C LEU A 87 2.23 9.82 18.95
N LEU A 88 3.55 9.71 19.03
CA LEU A 88 4.31 10.38 20.07
C LEU A 88 3.94 11.87 20.01
N PRO A 89 3.72 12.53 21.15
CA PRO A 89 3.35 13.93 21.17
C PRO A 89 4.47 14.71 20.47
N ILE A 90 4.16 15.18 19.26
CA ILE A 90 5.06 15.87 18.35
C ILE A 90 5.46 17.17 19.02
N THR A 91 6.55 17.14 19.77
CA THR A 91 7.17 18.33 20.34
C THR A 91 8.11 18.91 19.29
N HIS A 92 7.54 19.71 18.39
CA HIS A 92 8.21 20.77 17.63
C HIS A 92 9.54 20.49 16.90
N THR A 93 9.65 19.35 16.23
CA THR A 93 10.55 19.23 15.06
C THR A 93 9.77 18.58 13.93
N VAL A 94 9.86 19.14 12.72
CA VAL A 94 9.22 18.63 11.51
C VAL A 94 9.64 17.16 11.37
N SER A 95 8.71 16.23 11.56
CA SER A 95 8.96 14.84 11.22
C SER A 95 9.16 14.76 9.72
N GLU A 96 10.38 14.44 9.32
CA GLU A 96 10.78 14.41 7.91
C GLU A 96 10.92 12.94 7.46
N PHE A 97 10.56 12.69 6.21
CA PHE A 97 10.80 11.41 5.54
C PHE A 97 11.97 11.57 4.59
N GLY A 98 12.62 10.45 4.24
CA GLY A 98 13.72 10.49 3.30
C GLY A 98 14.35 9.13 3.08
N PHE A 99 15.63 9.14 2.76
CA PHE A 99 16.46 7.95 2.62
C PHE A 99 17.71 8.08 3.48
N VAL A 100 18.15 6.94 3.99
CA VAL A 100 19.46 6.79 4.60
C VAL A 100 20.27 5.68 3.95
N ASP A 101 21.57 5.89 3.89
CA ASP A 101 22.52 4.89 3.45
C ASP A 101 23.13 4.18 4.66
N ILE A 102 22.80 2.89 4.81
CA ILE A 102 23.28 2.02 5.87
C ILE A 102 24.47 1.23 5.35
N LEU A 103 25.65 1.40 5.96
CA LEU A 103 26.87 0.74 5.55
C LEU A 103 26.89 -0.74 5.98
N GLU A 104 27.63 -1.58 5.26
CA GLU A 104 27.94 -2.94 5.68
C GLU A 104 28.58 -2.95 7.09
N GLY A 105 28.18 -3.91 7.93
CA GLY A 105 28.62 -4.02 9.32
C GLY A 105 27.84 -3.14 10.31
N THR A 106 26.91 -2.30 9.84
CA THR A 106 26.10 -1.44 10.71
C THR A 106 25.04 -2.25 11.44
N ALA A 107 24.85 -1.96 12.73
CA ALA A 107 23.80 -2.54 13.54
C ALA A 107 22.47 -1.81 13.36
N VAL A 108 21.39 -2.57 13.21
CA VAL A 108 20.00 -2.09 13.21
C VAL A 108 19.16 -2.95 14.15
N TRP A 109 18.13 -2.36 14.76
CA TRP A 109 17.30 -3.03 15.77
C TRP A 109 15.86 -3.12 15.30
N PRO A 110 15.28 -4.31 15.11
CA PRO A 110 13.87 -4.42 14.74
C PRO A 110 12.96 -3.84 15.82
N ILE A 111 11.88 -3.17 15.43
CA ILE A 111 11.03 -2.39 16.35
C ILE A 111 10.25 -3.26 17.35
N ASP A 112 9.96 -4.51 17.01
CA ASP A 112 9.23 -5.43 17.91
C ASP A 112 10.03 -5.86 19.14
N PHE A 113 11.32 -5.51 19.22
CA PHE A 113 12.14 -5.79 20.39
C PHE A 113 12.32 -4.54 21.25
N GLU A 114 12.18 -4.69 22.56
CA GLU A 114 12.48 -3.61 23.50
C GLU A 114 13.97 -3.21 23.41
N GLU A 115 14.25 -1.92 23.60
CA GLU A 115 15.60 -1.39 23.60
C GLU A 115 16.45 -2.08 24.68
N GLY A 116 17.42 -2.88 24.25
CA GLY A 116 18.33 -3.61 25.14
C GLY A 116 18.01 -5.09 25.33
N GLU A 117 16.85 -5.57 24.89
CA GLU A 117 16.49 -7.00 24.92
C GLU A 117 16.61 -7.66 23.53
N GLY A 118 16.53 -6.88 22.46
CA GLY A 118 16.66 -7.37 21.07
C GLY A 118 18.09 -7.60 20.61
N ALA A 119 18.33 -8.72 19.92
CA ALA A 119 19.56 -8.92 19.16
C ALA A 119 19.64 -7.90 18.02
N ALA A 120 20.76 -7.15 17.95
CA ALA A 120 21.04 -6.30 16.82
C ALA A 120 21.23 -7.13 15.55
N LEU A 121 20.63 -6.68 14.45
CA LEU A 121 20.91 -7.21 13.12
C LEU A 121 22.09 -6.44 12.54
N VAL A 122 23.10 -7.16 12.06
CA VAL A 122 24.26 -6.55 11.41
C VAL A 122 24.06 -6.62 9.90
N MET A 123 24.07 -5.47 9.25
CA MET A 123 23.92 -5.38 7.80
C MET A 123 25.06 -6.12 7.11
N SER A 124 24.72 -7.07 6.25
CA SER A 124 25.69 -7.87 5.47
C SER A 124 26.17 -7.18 4.20
N SER A 125 25.54 -6.05 3.83
CA SER A 125 25.90 -5.26 2.66
C SER A 125 25.42 -3.83 2.81
N PHE A 126 25.95 -2.94 1.97
CA PHE A 126 25.47 -1.57 1.84
C PHE A 126 24.02 -1.55 1.36
N GLN A 127 23.18 -0.72 2.00
CA GLN A 127 21.80 -0.58 1.61
C GLN A 127 21.26 0.84 1.79
N ARG A 128 20.60 1.35 0.75
CA ARG A 128 19.81 2.58 0.82
C ARG A 128 18.39 2.25 1.22
N CYS A 129 17.97 2.72 2.39
CA CYS A 129 16.69 2.41 2.99
C CYS A 129 15.82 3.65 3.07
N ARG A 130 14.50 3.47 2.90
CA ARG A 130 13.53 4.52 3.20
C ARG A 130 13.52 4.76 4.71
N ALA A 131 13.46 6.03 5.11
CA ALA A 131 13.64 6.45 6.49
C ALA A 131 12.57 7.44 6.96
N TRP A 132 12.25 7.35 8.25
CA TRP A 132 11.48 8.33 9.00
C TRP A 132 12.34 8.89 10.16
N PHE A 133 12.59 10.20 10.13
CA PHE A 133 13.47 10.87 11.09
C PHE A 133 12.69 11.28 12.35
N MET A 134 13.04 10.67 13.47
CA MET A 134 12.44 10.91 14.79
C MET A 134 13.38 11.80 15.63
N GLY A 135 13.60 13.03 15.16
CA GLY A 135 14.56 13.97 15.75
C GLY A 135 15.95 13.89 15.11
N ASP A 136 16.98 14.33 15.84
CA ASP A 136 18.31 14.58 15.27
C ASP A 136 19.21 13.35 15.17
N TYR A 137 18.94 12.29 15.95
CA TYR A 137 19.84 11.16 16.09
C TYR A 137 19.18 9.79 15.91
N LEU A 138 17.86 9.69 16.07
CA LEU A 138 17.12 8.43 15.95
C LEU A 138 16.38 8.41 14.62
N VAL A 139 16.57 7.31 13.88
CA VAL A 139 15.90 7.11 12.60
C VAL A 139 15.25 5.73 12.56
N GLU A 140 14.02 5.70 12.09
CA GLU A 140 13.37 4.46 11.70
C GLU A 140 13.64 4.21 10.22
N VAL A 141 14.03 2.98 9.88
CA VAL A 141 14.40 2.57 8.54
C VAL A 141 13.62 1.34 8.11
N LEU A 142 13.22 1.30 6.85
CA LEU A 142 12.67 0.10 6.22
C LEU A 142 13.80 -0.67 5.59
N VAL A 143 14.26 -1.70 6.29
CA VAL A 143 15.31 -2.59 5.82
C VAL A 143 14.65 -3.76 5.10
N PRO A 144 14.88 -3.95 3.79
CA PRO A 144 14.45 -5.14 3.08
C PRO A 144 14.80 -6.42 3.86
N GLU A 145 13.88 -7.38 3.86
CA GLU A 145 13.94 -8.66 4.57
C GLU A 145 13.74 -8.59 6.08
N PHE A 146 13.97 -7.44 6.70
CA PHE A 146 13.87 -7.25 8.14
C PHE A 146 12.74 -6.31 8.57
N GLY A 147 12.17 -5.54 7.64
CA GLY A 147 11.04 -4.65 7.88
C GLY A 147 11.47 -3.38 8.61
N ARG A 148 10.65 -2.95 9.57
CA ARG A 148 10.91 -1.72 10.33
C ARG A 148 12.01 -1.95 11.35
N CYS A 149 13.09 -1.20 11.25
CA CYS A 149 14.20 -1.20 12.20
C CYS A 149 14.48 0.22 12.68
N ARG A 150 15.10 0.35 13.84
CA ARG A 150 15.67 1.59 14.36
C ARG A 150 17.18 1.55 14.23
N THR A 151 17.78 2.70 14.03
CA THR A 151 19.23 2.89 14.12
C THR A 151 19.54 4.35 14.48
N ARG A 152 20.83 4.65 14.72
CA ARG A 152 21.30 5.99 15.05
C ARG A 152 22.10 6.59 13.91
N ILE A 153 21.87 7.88 13.66
CA ILE A 153 22.66 8.65 12.71
C ILE A 153 24.10 8.75 13.24
N GLY A 154 25.08 8.51 12.37
CA GLY A 154 26.52 8.56 12.71
C GLY A 154 27.18 7.19 12.97
N ASP A 155 26.42 6.18 13.39
CA ASP A 155 26.94 4.82 13.66
C ASP A 155 26.98 3.96 12.38
N GLY A 156 27.67 4.43 11.34
CA GLY A 156 27.69 3.75 10.03
C GLY A 156 26.50 4.09 9.13
N VAL A 157 25.70 5.08 9.51
CA VAL A 157 24.65 5.70 8.68
C VAL A 157 25.18 7.05 8.19
N SER A 158 25.45 7.18 6.89
CA SER A 158 26.35 8.23 6.37
C SER A 158 25.70 9.28 5.45
N GLU A 159 24.62 8.94 4.74
CA GLU A 159 23.93 9.88 3.86
C GLU A 159 22.48 10.05 4.32
N ILE A 160 22.03 11.29 4.51
CA ILE A 160 20.64 11.64 4.82
C ILE A 160 20.11 12.45 3.64
N SER A 161 19.27 11.82 2.81
CA SER A 161 18.54 12.50 1.74
C SER A 161 17.11 12.71 2.20
N ARG A 162 16.80 13.89 2.73
CA ARG A 162 15.43 14.24 3.14
C ARG A 162 14.59 14.52 1.91
N ASP A 163 13.33 14.12 1.95
CA ASP A 163 12.37 14.51 0.94
C ASP A 163 12.21 16.03 0.97
N LEU A 164 12.24 16.66 -0.20
CA LEU A 164 11.88 18.06 -0.32
C LEU A 164 10.36 18.17 -0.23
N ASP A 165 9.86 19.10 0.59
CA ASP A 165 8.41 19.35 0.83
C ASP A 165 7.58 19.55 -0.44
N ASP A 166 8.22 19.85 -1.57
CA ASP A 166 7.58 20.24 -2.84
C ASP A 166 7.66 19.15 -3.94
N GLN A 167 8.19 17.96 -3.63
CA GLN A 167 8.08 16.86 -4.57
C GLN A 167 6.71 16.22 -4.36
N ASN A 168 5.79 16.49 -5.30
CA ASN A 168 4.78 15.51 -5.69
C ASN A 168 5.54 14.21 -5.98
N THR A 169 5.78 13.42 -4.93
CA THR A 169 6.41 12.11 -4.98
C THR A 169 5.70 11.39 -6.10
N ARG A 170 6.43 11.18 -7.20
CA ARG A 170 5.89 10.54 -8.39
C ARG A 170 5.68 9.09 -8.02
N VAL A 171 4.55 8.82 -7.37
CA VAL A 171 4.06 7.47 -7.17
C VAL A 171 3.86 6.90 -8.56
N SER A 172 4.82 6.11 -9.01
CA SER A 172 4.75 5.34 -10.24
C SER A 172 3.81 4.18 -9.97
N ASN A 173 2.51 4.45 -10.12
CA ASN A 173 1.51 3.43 -9.93
C ASN A 173 1.43 2.53 -11.17
N GLU A 174 2.27 1.51 -11.26
CA GLU A 174 2.26 0.52 -12.36
C GLU A 174 1.33 -0.67 -12.08
N LEU A 175 0.42 -0.53 -11.09
CA LEU A 175 -0.58 -1.54 -10.81
C LEU A 175 -1.54 -1.67 -11.99
N SER A 176 -1.52 -2.84 -12.61
CA SER A 176 -2.28 -3.10 -13.84
C SER A 176 -3.43 -4.07 -13.64
N LYS A 177 -3.37 -4.91 -12.61
CA LYS A 177 -4.40 -5.88 -12.28
C LYS A 177 -4.66 -5.85 -10.78
N LEU A 178 -5.92 -5.72 -10.41
CA LEU A 178 -6.36 -5.65 -9.03
C LEU A 178 -7.58 -6.54 -8.88
N ARG A 179 -7.52 -7.48 -7.93
CA ARG A 179 -8.65 -8.31 -7.54
C ARG A 179 -8.88 -8.16 -6.05
N LEU A 180 -10.06 -7.71 -5.67
CA LEU A 180 -10.44 -7.47 -4.28
C LEU A 180 -11.71 -8.24 -3.97
N HIS A 181 -11.57 -9.28 -3.16
CA HIS A 181 -12.69 -10.00 -2.58
C HIS A 181 -12.84 -9.52 -1.13
N PHE A 182 -13.83 -8.68 -0.89
CA PHE A 182 -14.04 -8.06 0.42
C PHE A 182 -14.80 -8.99 1.36
N THR A 183 -14.52 -8.86 2.65
CA THR A 183 -15.36 -9.37 3.76
C THR A 183 -16.30 -8.28 4.29
N SER A 184 -15.82 -7.04 4.37
CA SER A 184 -16.62 -5.88 4.76
C SER A 184 -16.12 -4.60 4.08
N ILE A 185 -17.03 -3.68 3.81
CA ILE A 185 -16.72 -2.35 3.27
C ILE A 185 -17.67 -1.35 3.92
N ASP A 186 -17.15 -0.18 4.30
CA ASP A 186 -17.98 0.90 4.83
C ASP A 186 -18.97 1.44 3.79
N SER A 187 -18.49 1.69 2.57
CA SER A 187 -19.28 2.27 1.49
C SER A 187 -18.64 2.02 0.11
N GLY A 188 -19.45 2.14 -0.95
CA GLY A 188 -18.94 2.10 -2.33
C GLY A 188 -17.98 3.26 -2.63
N LEU A 189 -18.15 4.39 -1.93
CA LEU A 189 -17.24 5.53 -2.04
C LEU A 189 -15.83 5.20 -1.55
N SER A 190 -15.68 4.37 -0.51
CA SER A 190 -14.36 3.94 -0.03
C SER A 190 -13.60 3.17 -1.12
N VAL A 191 -14.29 2.32 -1.88
CA VAL A 191 -13.71 1.60 -3.03
C VAL A 191 -13.28 2.58 -4.12
N VAL A 192 -14.15 3.54 -4.45
CA VAL A 192 -13.85 4.57 -5.46
C VAL A 192 -12.63 5.41 -5.06
N HIS A 193 -12.58 5.90 -3.81
CA HIS A 193 -11.45 6.70 -3.35
C HIS A 193 -10.15 5.90 -3.33
N LEU A 194 -10.19 4.62 -2.95
CA LEU A 194 -9.02 3.75 -3.09
C LEU A 194 -8.57 3.67 -4.56
N LEU A 195 -9.50 3.43 -5.48
CA LEU A 195 -9.19 3.36 -6.92
C LEU A 195 -8.75 4.71 -7.50
N GLU A 196 -9.15 5.85 -6.94
CA GLU A 196 -8.61 7.14 -7.35
C GLU A 196 -7.12 7.26 -7.04
N LEU A 197 -6.69 6.68 -5.91
CA LEU A 197 -5.29 6.64 -5.49
C LEU A 197 -4.47 5.64 -6.32
N ILE A 198 -4.99 4.43 -6.56
CA ILE A 198 -4.23 3.32 -7.14
C ILE A 198 -4.74 2.78 -8.49
N GLY A 199 -5.74 3.40 -9.12
CA GLY A 199 -6.43 2.86 -10.30
C GLY A 199 -6.03 3.44 -11.65
N LYS A 200 -5.24 4.53 -11.69
CA LYS A 200 -4.95 5.28 -12.93
C LYS A 200 -4.38 4.46 -14.09
N ASN A 201 -3.56 3.44 -13.78
CA ASN A 201 -2.94 2.56 -14.77
C ASN A 201 -3.55 1.15 -14.80
N LEU A 202 -4.65 0.95 -14.09
CA LEU A 202 -5.29 -0.34 -13.95
C LEU A 202 -5.93 -0.75 -15.29
N ARG A 203 -5.66 -1.98 -15.73
CA ARG A 203 -6.23 -2.60 -16.93
C ARG A 203 -7.23 -3.71 -16.61
N SER A 204 -7.12 -4.35 -15.45
CA SER A 204 -8.04 -5.39 -15.00
C SER A 204 -8.46 -5.14 -13.56
N LEU A 205 -9.77 -5.18 -13.31
CA LEU A 205 -10.36 -4.99 -11.99
C LEU A 205 -11.40 -6.09 -11.75
N ASP A 206 -11.25 -6.82 -10.65
CA ASP A 206 -12.23 -7.79 -10.14
C ASP A 206 -12.62 -7.35 -8.73
N LEU A 207 -13.91 -7.09 -8.51
CA LEU A 207 -14.45 -6.69 -7.24
C LEU A 207 -15.57 -7.66 -6.84
N SER A 208 -15.51 -8.21 -5.63
CA SER A 208 -16.63 -8.95 -5.06
C SER A 208 -16.85 -8.64 -3.59
N ILE A 209 -18.10 -8.58 -3.16
CA ILE A 209 -18.49 -8.56 -1.75
C ILE A 209 -19.27 -9.83 -1.40
N PRO A 210 -19.43 -10.17 -0.10
CA PRO A 210 -20.24 -11.31 0.30
C PRO A 210 -21.71 -11.06 -0.06
N ASP A 211 -22.44 -12.11 -0.46
CA ASP A 211 -23.84 -12.06 -0.87
C ASP A 211 -24.79 -11.38 0.13
N HIS A 212 -24.43 -11.36 1.41
CA HIS A 212 -25.24 -10.80 2.50
C HIS A 212 -24.87 -9.37 2.88
N SER A 213 -23.84 -8.77 2.27
CA SER A 213 -23.46 -7.38 2.53
C SER A 213 -24.48 -6.41 1.92
N ASN A 214 -24.75 -5.29 2.60
CA ASN A 214 -25.76 -4.27 2.27
C ASN A 214 -25.70 -3.76 0.82
N ASP A 215 -26.68 -2.92 0.43
CA ASP A 215 -26.82 -2.21 -0.86
C ASP A 215 -25.63 -1.28 -1.17
N ILE A 216 -24.43 -1.83 -1.32
CA ILE A 216 -23.23 -1.11 -1.73
C ILE A 216 -23.35 -0.88 -3.23
N ILE A 217 -23.48 0.40 -3.58
CA ILE A 217 -23.63 0.84 -4.96
C ILE A 217 -22.28 1.33 -5.50
N LEU A 218 -21.92 0.86 -6.69
CA LEU A 218 -20.83 1.38 -7.49
C LEU A 218 -21.38 2.11 -8.71
N ASP A 219 -20.84 3.30 -8.96
CA ASP A 219 -21.17 4.09 -10.14
C ASP A 219 -20.13 3.88 -11.24
N LEU A 220 -20.55 3.30 -12.37
CA LEU A 220 -19.65 3.05 -13.49
C LEU A 220 -19.10 4.35 -14.10
N SER A 221 -19.85 5.45 -14.06
CA SER A 221 -19.38 6.74 -14.58
C SER A 221 -18.22 7.29 -13.76
N VAL A 222 -18.26 7.06 -12.45
CA VAL A 222 -17.17 7.43 -11.53
C VAL A 222 -15.99 6.47 -11.69
N LEU A 223 -16.25 5.16 -11.79
CA LEU A 223 -15.21 4.16 -12.04
C LEU A 223 -14.45 4.42 -13.36
N ALA A 224 -15.15 4.79 -14.42
CA ALA A 224 -14.53 5.14 -15.69
C ALA A 224 -13.60 6.36 -15.59
N ALA A 225 -13.94 7.32 -14.72
CA ALA A 225 -13.11 8.51 -14.50
C ALA A 225 -11.84 8.20 -13.68
N VAL A 226 -11.94 7.36 -12.64
CA VAL A 226 -10.79 7.02 -11.78
C VAL A 226 -9.88 5.95 -12.38
N CYS A 227 -10.43 5.04 -13.20
CA CYS A 227 -9.72 3.95 -13.87
C CYS A 227 -9.83 4.07 -15.41
N PRO A 228 -9.27 5.13 -16.03
CA PRO A 228 -9.52 5.44 -17.45
C PRO A 228 -8.90 4.43 -18.42
N LYS A 229 -7.95 3.61 -17.98
CA LYS A 229 -7.25 2.61 -18.80
C LYS A 229 -7.82 1.19 -18.62
N LEU A 230 -8.93 1.06 -17.90
CA LEU A 230 -9.49 -0.25 -17.58
C LEU A 230 -10.03 -0.93 -18.85
N GLU A 231 -9.60 -2.18 -19.05
CA GLU A 231 -9.98 -3.00 -20.20
C GLU A 231 -10.89 -4.16 -19.78
N LEU A 232 -10.69 -4.70 -18.58
CA LEU A 232 -11.45 -5.82 -18.03
C LEU A 232 -12.04 -5.40 -16.68
N LEU A 233 -13.36 -5.47 -16.57
CA LEU A 233 -14.07 -5.18 -15.33
C LEU A 233 -14.98 -6.35 -14.97
N GLU A 234 -14.79 -6.88 -13.78
CA GLU A 234 -15.66 -7.87 -13.17
C GLU A 234 -16.15 -7.35 -11.83
N ILE A 235 -17.47 -7.31 -11.66
CA ILE A 235 -18.14 -6.84 -10.45
C ILE A 235 -19.14 -7.91 -10.05
N ARG A 236 -19.01 -8.46 -8.85
CA ARG A 236 -19.93 -9.47 -8.30
C ARG A 236 -20.56 -8.96 -7.01
N HIS A 237 -21.89 -9.08 -6.93
CA HIS A 237 -22.71 -8.79 -5.75
C HIS A 237 -22.74 -7.31 -5.30
N PHE A 238 -22.30 -6.37 -6.13
CA PHE A 238 -22.51 -4.93 -5.92
C PHE A 238 -23.77 -4.45 -6.66
N GLY A 239 -24.45 -3.46 -6.10
CA GLY A 239 -25.39 -2.65 -6.87
C GLY A 239 -24.60 -1.81 -7.88
N VAL A 240 -25.03 -1.77 -9.14
CA VAL A 240 -24.34 -0.98 -10.17
C VAL A 240 -25.29 0.06 -10.75
N VAL A 241 -24.84 1.30 -10.79
CA VAL A 241 -25.59 2.43 -11.38
C VAL A 241 -24.73 3.20 -12.36
N VAL A 242 -25.40 4.03 -13.16
CA VAL A 242 -24.78 5.00 -14.06
C VAL A 242 -25.49 6.33 -13.82
N THR A 243 -24.96 7.18 -12.94
CA THR A 243 -25.72 8.38 -12.50
C THR A 243 -25.57 9.56 -13.45
N VAL A 244 -24.41 9.68 -14.11
CA VAL A 244 -24.09 10.79 -15.01
C VAL A 244 -23.57 10.24 -16.31
N HIS A 245 -24.13 10.66 -17.44
CA HIS A 245 -23.46 10.45 -18.72
C HIS A 245 -22.22 11.36 -18.75
N ASN A 246 -21.03 10.77 -18.69
CA ASN A 246 -19.78 11.50 -18.80
C ASN A 246 -18.96 11.00 -19.99
N GLU A 247 -18.07 11.87 -20.48
CA GLU A 247 -17.18 11.53 -21.61
C GLU A 247 -16.25 10.35 -21.27
N ALA A 248 -15.88 10.20 -20.00
CA ALA A 248 -15.01 9.12 -19.55
C ALA A 248 -15.62 7.74 -19.83
N LEU A 249 -16.92 7.56 -19.57
CA LEU A 249 -17.63 6.31 -19.82
C LEU A 249 -17.71 5.99 -21.33
N HIS A 250 -17.89 7.00 -22.18
CA HIS A 250 -17.90 6.84 -23.64
C HIS A 250 -16.53 6.48 -24.19
N LEU A 251 -15.46 7.01 -23.61
CA LEU A 251 -14.07 6.76 -24.02
C LEU A 251 -13.44 5.58 -23.29
N TRP A 252 -14.20 4.90 -22.42
CA TRP A 252 -13.66 3.85 -21.55
C TRP A 252 -13.26 2.63 -22.40
N PRO A 253 -11.99 2.18 -22.39
CA PRO A 253 -11.49 1.17 -23.32
C PRO A 253 -11.84 -0.27 -22.90
N ILE A 254 -13.01 -0.45 -22.27
CA ILE A 254 -13.50 -1.73 -21.78
C ILE A 254 -13.72 -2.69 -22.95
N LYS A 255 -13.07 -3.85 -22.85
CA LYS A 255 -13.18 -4.98 -23.78
C LYS A 255 -14.09 -6.07 -23.23
N ALA A 256 -14.12 -6.23 -21.91
CA ALA A 256 -15.00 -7.17 -21.23
C ALA A 256 -15.55 -6.55 -19.94
N LEU A 257 -16.87 -6.64 -19.78
CA LEU A 257 -17.61 -6.20 -18.60
C LEU A 257 -18.50 -7.34 -18.14
N THR A 258 -18.25 -7.84 -16.94
CA THR A 258 -19.08 -8.84 -16.27
C THR A 258 -19.67 -8.22 -15.02
N ILE A 259 -21.00 -8.18 -14.94
CA ILE A 259 -21.73 -7.74 -13.75
C ILE A 259 -22.62 -8.90 -13.32
N GLU A 260 -22.28 -9.50 -12.19
CA GLU A 260 -23.11 -10.51 -11.54
C GLU A 260 -23.90 -9.81 -10.44
N ASP A 261 -25.14 -9.44 -10.77
CA ASP A 261 -26.07 -8.86 -9.82
C ASP A 261 -26.56 -9.94 -8.84
N LYS A 262 -26.94 -9.51 -7.64
CA LYS A 262 -27.73 -10.36 -6.75
C LYS A 262 -29.03 -10.68 -7.47
N GLY A 263 -29.24 -11.96 -7.81
CA GLY A 263 -30.55 -12.41 -8.23
C GLY A 263 -31.58 -11.97 -7.20
N ARG A 264 -32.47 -11.06 -7.60
CA ARG A 264 -33.61 -10.63 -6.77
C ARG A 264 -34.53 -11.80 -6.45
#